data_AF-A0A0A8WKG1-F1
#
_entry.id   AF-A0A0A8WKG1-F1
#
_cell.length_a   1.000
_cell.length_b   1.000
_cell.length_c   1.000
_cell.angle_alpha   90.00
_cell.angle_beta   90.00
_cell.angle_gamma   90.00
#
_symmetry.space_group_name_H-M   'P 1'
#
loop_
_entity.id
_entity.type
_entity.pdbx_description
1 polymer ?
#
loop_
_entity_poly.entity_id
_entity_poly.type
_entity_poly.pdbx_seq_one_letter_code
_entity_poly.pdbx_strand_id
1 'polypeptide(L)'
;MFTMKLEADLRAEFMAEAEASHRSASQVVREFMRAFVQQQRAQREHDAFLQRKVEVARASMRDGLGRSNEEVEAAFAALRTAHS
;
A
#
# COMPACT_ATOMS: atom_id res chain seq x y z
N MET A 1 9.23 26.72 6.81
CA MET A 1 10.49 26.65 6.06
C MET A 1 11.18 25.36 6.46
N PHE A 2 11.53 24.50 5.51
CA PHE A 2 12.26 23.25 5.77
C PHE A 2 13.58 23.33 5.02
N THR A 3 14.68 23.04 5.70
CA THR A 3 16.03 23.11 5.12
C THR A 3 16.60 21.69 5.12
N MET A 4 16.93 21.18 3.94
CA MET A 4 17.51 19.86 3.75
C MET A 4 18.91 20.03 3.15
N LYS A 5 19.86 19.23 3.62
CA LYS A 5 21.18 19.12 2.98
C LYS A 5 21.10 18.06 1.89
N LEU A 6 21.48 18.45 0.68
CA LEU A 6 21.64 17.57 -0.47
C LEU A 6 23.10 17.60 -0.87
N GLU A 7 23.61 16.46 -1.32
CA GLU A 7 24.91 16.44 -2.01
C GLU A 7 24.85 17.31 -3.26
N ALA A 8 25.98 17.92 -3.61
CA ALA A 8 26.03 18.94 -4.66
C ALA A 8 25.56 18.39 -6.02
N ASP A 9 25.99 17.18 -6.35
CA ASP A 9 25.68 16.50 -7.62
C ASP A 9 24.19 16.15 -7.69
N LEU A 10 23.64 15.56 -6.63
CA LEU A 10 22.21 15.23 -6.54
C LEU A 10 21.33 16.49 -6.62
N ARG A 11 21.78 17.61 -6.03
CA ARG A 11 21.07 18.90 -6.16
C ARG A 11 21.08 19.37 -7.62
N ALA A 12 22.22 19.27 -8.30
CA ALA A 12 22.34 19.71 -9.69
C ALA A 12 21.42 18.90 -10.61
N GLU A 13 21.45 17.57 -10.50
CA GLU A 13 20.59 16.66 -11.26
C GLU A 13 19.10 16.95 -11.00
N PHE A 14 18.72 17.08 -9.72
CA PHE A 14 17.32 17.36 -9.38
C PHE A 14 16.81 18.68 -9.96
N MET A 15 17.65 19.72 -9.96
CA MET A 15 17.29 21.02 -10.53
C MET A 15 17.16 20.94 -12.06
N ALA A 16 18.07 20.23 -12.73
CA ALA A 16 18.03 20.04 -14.19
C ALA A 16 16.76 19.29 -14.63
N GLU A 17 16.40 18.21 -13.94
CA GLU A 17 15.20 17.43 -14.24
C GLU A 17 13.90 18.20 -13.93
N ALA A 18 13.89 18.99 -12.84
CA ALA A 18 12.76 19.85 -12.53
C ALA A 18 12.54 20.93 -13.60
N GLU A 19 13.62 21.54 -14.09
CA GLU A 19 13.60 22.51 -15.18
C GLU A 19 13.14 21.90 -16.50
N ALA A 20 13.69 20.74 -16.88
CA ALA A 20 13.29 19.98 -18.07
C ALA A 20 11.81 19.59 -18.03
N SER A 21 11.28 19.32 -16.83
CA SER A 21 9.86 19.05 -16.60
C SER A 21 8.99 20.31 -16.53
N HIS A 22 9.57 21.51 -16.64
CA HIS A 22 8.90 22.80 -16.43
C HIS A 22 8.21 22.94 -15.06
N ARG A 23 8.76 22.31 -14.03
CA ARG A 23 8.20 22.28 -12.68
C ARG A 23 9.15 22.93 -11.70
N SER A 24 8.61 23.63 -10.71
CA SER A 24 9.46 24.15 -9.63
C SER A 24 9.96 23.01 -8.74
N ALA A 25 11.25 23.03 -8.39
CA ALA A 25 11.86 22.09 -7.44
C ALA A 25 11.04 21.94 -6.15
N SER A 26 10.57 23.07 -5.60
CA SER A 26 9.72 23.11 -4.41
C SER A 26 8.38 22.39 -4.59
N GLN A 27 7.78 22.44 -5.79
CA GLN A 27 6.56 21.70 -6.08
C GLN A 27 6.82 20.19 -6.10
N VAL A 28 7.88 19.76 -6.80
CA VAL A 28 8.26 18.34 -6.89
C VAL A 28 8.51 17.76 -5.50
N VAL A 29 9.28 18.46 -4.65
CA VAL A 29 9.53 18.03 -3.26
C VAL A 29 8.23 17.92 -2.46
N ARG A 30 7.31 18.89 -2.59
CA ARG A 30 6.02 18.83 -1.86
C ARG A 30 5.18 17.63 -2.28
N GLU A 31 5.13 17.32 -3.56
CA GLU A 31 4.39 16.15 -4.06
C GLU A 31 5.05 14.85 -3.58
N PHE A 32 6.37 14.75 -3.66
CA PHE A 32 7.13 13.61 -3.15
C PHE A 32 6.87 13.38 -1.65
N MET A 33 6.91 14.44 -0.84
CA MET A 33 6.58 14.37 0.58
C MET A 33 5.16 13.88 0.85
N ARG A 34 4.16 14.34 0.08
CA ARG A 34 2.78 13.85 0.20
C ARG A 34 2.67 12.38 -0.17
N ALA A 35 3.27 11.97 -1.28
CA ALA A 35 3.28 10.59 -1.73
C ALA A 35 3.92 9.68 -0.66
N PHE A 36 5.07 10.08 -0.13
CA PHE A 36 5.74 9.36 0.96
C PHE A 36 4.85 9.20 2.20
N VAL A 37 4.21 10.29 2.67
CA VAL A 37 3.31 10.22 3.83
C VAL A 37 2.12 9.29 3.57
N GLN A 38 1.52 9.35 2.37
CA GLN A 38 0.41 8.47 2.01
C GLN A 38 0.83 7.01 1.95
N GLN A 39 1.98 6.72 1.34
CA GLN A 39 2.55 5.37 1.32
C GLN A 39 2.79 4.84 2.73
N GLN A 40 3.39 5.63 3.62
CA GLN A 40 3.63 5.21 5.01
C GLN A 40 2.33 4.99 5.79
N ARG A 41 1.27 5.75 5.51
CA ARG A 41 -0.06 5.54 6.11
C ARG A 41 -0.69 4.26 5.60
N ALA A 42 -0.72 4.07 4.28
CA ALA A 42 -1.26 2.88 3.65
C ALA A 42 -0.56 1.61 4.13
N GLN A 43 0.77 1.63 4.30
CA GLN A 43 1.51 0.50 4.86
C GLN A 43 1.06 0.20 6.30
N ARG A 44 0.99 1.20 7.19
CA ARG A 44 0.52 0.98 8.57
C ARG A 44 -0.93 0.50 8.64
N GLU A 45 -1.81 1.03 7.79
CA GLU A 45 -3.20 0.60 7.71
C GLU A 45 -3.30 -0.83 7.18
N HIS A 46 -2.50 -1.18 6.17
CA HIS A 46 -2.42 -2.53 5.63
C HIS A 46 -1.89 -3.51 6.67
N ASP A 47 -0.86 -3.15 7.43
CA ASP A 47 -0.31 -3.96 8.51
C ASP A 47 -1.34 -4.16 9.64
N ALA A 48 -2.04 -3.09 10.05
CA ALA A 48 -3.10 -3.17 11.05
C ALA A 48 -4.28 -4.04 10.57
N PHE A 49 -4.67 -3.90 9.30
CA PHE A 49 -5.69 -4.73 8.68
C PHE A 49 -5.27 -6.21 8.62
N LEU A 50 -4.02 -6.48 8.21
CA LEU A 50 -3.44 -7.83 8.19
C LEU A 50 -3.44 -8.44 9.59
N GLN A 51 -2.97 -7.69 10.59
CA GLN A 51 -2.95 -8.15 11.97
C GLN A 51 -4.36 -8.51 12.46
N ARG A 52 -5.34 -7.63 12.24
CA ARG A 52 -6.74 -7.89 12.61
C ARG A 52 -7.32 -9.11 11.88
N LYS A 53 -7.04 -9.26 10.58
CA LYS A 53 -7.49 -10.41 9.79
C LYS A 53 -6.88 -11.71 10.31
N VAL A 54 -5.60 -11.72 10.67
CA VAL A 54 -4.91 -12.86 11.26
C VAL A 54 -5.48 -13.20 12.63
N GLU A 55 -5.74 -12.21 13.49
CA GLU A 55 -6.35 -12.42 14.81
C GLU A 55 -7.75 -13.04 14.70
N VAL A 56 -8.59 -12.52 13.81
CA VAL A 56 -9.93 -13.07 13.53
C VAL A 56 -9.83 -14.50 13.00
N ALA A 57 -8.97 -14.76 12.01
CA ALA A 57 -8.80 -16.10 11.46
C ALA A 57 -8.32 -17.11 12.52
N ARG A 58 -7.36 -16.70 13.37
CA ARG A 58 -6.89 -17.54 14.49
C ARG A 58 -7.97 -17.81 15.52
N ALA A 59 -8.82 -16.82 15.83
CA ALA A 59 -9.97 -17.01 16.71
C ALA A 59 -10.97 -18.01 16.10
N SER A 60 -11.37 -17.82 14.84
CA SER A 60 -12.28 -18.74 14.15
C SER A 60 -11.75 -20.17 14.08
N MET A 61 -10.44 -20.36 13.87
CA MET A 61 -9.81 -21.69 13.88
C MET A 61 -9.86 -22.33 15.27
N ARG A 62 -9.60 -21.56 16.34
CA ARG A 62 -9.72 -22.06 17.72
C ARG A 62 -11.16 -22.42 18.07
N ASP A 63 -12.12 -21.67 17.56
CA ASP A 63 -13.55 -21.89 17.80
C ASP A 63 -14.15 -22.96 16.86
N GLY A 64 -13.33 -23.60 16.02
CA GLY A 64 -13.77 -24.67 15.12
C GLY A 64 -14.64 -24.21 13.94
N LEU A 65 -14.67 -22.90 13.66
CA LEU A 65 -15.49 -22.28 12.60
C LEU A 65 -14.85 -22.36 11.20
N GLY A 66 -13.83 -23.22 11.04
CA GLY A 66 -13.19 -23.49 9.75
C GLY A 66 -14.08 -24.35 8.86
N ARG A 67 -13.91 -24.21 7.53
CA ARG A 67 -14.52 -25.11 6.53
C ARG A 67 -13.44 -25.94 5.88
N SER A 68 -13.77 -27.16 5.49
CA SER A 68 -12.88 -28.00 4.72
C SER A 68 -12.67 -27.43 3.31
N ASN A 69 -11.54 -27.79 2.69
CA ASN A 69 -11.25 -27.37 1.32
C ASN A 69 -12.32 -27.86 0.33
N GLU A 70 -12.83 -29.07 0.54
CA GLU A 70 -13.86 -29.70 -0.30
C GLU A 70 -15.20 -28.92 -0.25
N GLU A 71 -15.62 -28.48 0.94
CA GLU A 71 -16.82 -27.65 1.10
C GLU A 71 -16.68 -26.27 0.42
N VAL A 72 -15.47 -25.69 0.45
CA VAL A 72 -15.18 -24.41 -0.21
C VAL A 72 -15.23 -24.57 -1.73
N GLU A 73 -14.59 -25.60 -2.28
CA GLU A 73 -14.59 -25.86 -3.73
C GLU A 73 -15.98 -26.13 -4.28
N ALA A 74 -16.80 -26.91 -3.55
CA ALA A 74 -18.19 -27.17 -3.94
C ALA A 74 -19.03 -25.88 -3.99
N ALA A 75 -18.88 -24.99 -3.01
CA ALA A 75 -19.59 -23.72 -2.97
C ALA A 75 -19.18 -22.78 -4.12
N PHE A 76 -17.87 -22.65 -4.40
CA PHE A 76 -17.40 -21.81 -5.49
C PHE A 76 -17.71 -22.39 -6.89
N ALA A 77 -17.75 -23.72 -7.03
CA ALA A 77 -18.24 -24.35 -8.26
C ALA A 77 -19.70 -23.97 -8.55
N ALA A 78 -20.57 -24.05 -7.53
CA ALA A 78 -21.97 -23.65 -7.64
C ALA A 78 -22.15 -22.15 -8.01
N LEU A 79 -21.33 -21.27 -7.43
CA LEU A 79 -21.35 -19.84 -7.76
C LEU A 79 -20.95 -19.57 -9.21
N ARG A 80 -19.93 -20.26 -9.73
CA ARG A 80 -19.50 -20.11 -11.14
C ARG A 80 -20.56 -20.57 -12.13
N THR A 81 -21.25 -21.67 -11.83
CA THR A 81 -22.35 -22.16 -12.67
C THR A 81 -23.60 -21.28 -12.61
N ALA A 82 -23.80 -20.53 -11.52
CA ALA A 82 -24.92 -19.60 -11.38
C ALA A 82 -24.67 -18.24 -12.06
N HIS A 83 -23.42 -17.94 -12.43
CA HIS A 83 -23.01 -16.71 -13.13
C HIS A 83 -22.63 -16.92 -14.59
N SER A 84 -22.80 -18.14 -15.12
CA SER A 84 -22.69 -18.51 -16.54
C SER A 84 -24.06 -18.69 -17.17
#